data_AF-A0A543Q3W7-F1
#
_entry.id   AF-A0A543Q3W7-F1
#
_cell.length_a   1.000
_cell.length_b   1.000
_cell.length_c   1.000
_cell.angle_alpha   90.00
_cell.angle_beta   90.00
_cell.angle_gamma   90.00
#
_symmetry.space_group_name_H-M   'P 1'
#
loop_
_entity.id
_entity.type
_entity.pdbx_description
1 polymer ?
#
loop_
_entity_poly.entity_id
_entity_poly.type
_entity_poly.pdbx_seq_one_letter_code
_entity_poly.pdbx_strand_id
1 'polypeptide(L)' 'MDNSTNLLAALRRVRSFPSYSSFMAGHERQRIKRELQKRLLRLRRQRQVQQHSNFVTKQQQIASGIFQHIFH' A
#
# COMPACT_ATOMS: atom_id res chain seq x y z
N MET A 1 -5.95 -15.88 -18.76
CA MET A 1 -5.61 -14.44 -18.68
C MET A 1 -4.69 -14.21 -17.47
N ASP A 2 -3.65 -15.03 -17.27
CA ASP A 2 -2.32 -15.01 -17.94
C ASP A 2 -1.34 -14.10 -17.19
N ASN A 3 -0.98 -14.49 -15.96
CA ASN A 3 0.08 -13.81 -15.20
C ASN A 3 1.41 -13.78 -15.96
N SER A 4 1.63 -14.74 -16.85
CA SER A 4 2.79 -14.82 -17.75
C SER A 4 2.79 -13.72 -18.82
N THR A 5 1.65 -13.37 -19.42
CA THR A 5 1.58 -12.27 -20.39
C THR A 5 1.69 -10.91 -19.72
N ASN A 6 1.15 -10.75 -18.51
CA ASN A 6 1.36 -9.54 -17.70
C ASN A 6 2.83 -9.38 -17.29
N LEU A 7 3.49 -10.48 -16.91
CA LEU A 7 4.92 -10.49 -16.58
C LEU A 7 5.77 -10.18 -17.82
N LEU A 8 5.51 -10.82 -18.96
CA LEU A 8 6.19 -10.55 -20.23
C LEU A 8 5.98 -9.10 -20.68
N ALA A 9 4.77 -8.56 -20.54
CA ALA A 9 4.48 -7.16 -20.85
C ALA A 9 5.24 -6.20 -19.93
N ALA A 10 5.34 -6.51 -18.63
CA ALA A 10 6.11 -5.73 -17.67
C ALA A 10 7.61 -5.77 -17.98
N LEU A 11 8.17 -6.95 -18.29
CA LEU A 11 9.58 -7.13 -18.66
C LEU A 11 9.92 -6.41 -19.97
N ARG A 12 9.01 -6.44 -20.95
CA ARG A 12 9.19 -5.74 -22.23
C ARG A 12 9.26 -4.23 -22.05
N ARG A 13 8.44 -3.66 -21.15
CA ARG A 13 8.49 -2.23 -20.79
C ARG A 13 9.82 -1.84 -20.15
N VAL A 14 10.39 -2.70 -19.30
CA VAL A 14 11.70 -2.46 -18.69
C VAL A 14 12.82 -2.49 -19.74
N ARG A 15 12.76 -3.42 -20.70
CA ARG A 15 13.77 -3.56 -21.76
C ARG A 15 13.72 -2.43 -22.80
N SER A 16 12.56 -1.83 -23.03
CA SER A 16 12.38 -0.74 -24.00
C SER A 16 12.68 0.65 -23.45
N PHE A 17 13.08 0.78 -22.18
CA PHE A 17 13.57 2.06 -21.68
C PHE A 17 14.94 2.33 -22.30
N PRO A 18 15.10 3.38 -23.13
CA PRO A 18 16.42 3.80 -23.58
C PRO A 18 17.25 4.05 -22.33
N SER A 19 18.54 3.68 -22.36
CA SER A 19 19.46 3.89 -21.24
C SER A 19 19.30 5.32 -20.71
N TYR A 20 18.65 5.43 -19.55
CA TYR A 20 18.26 6.68 -18.90
C TYR A 20 19.52 7.29 -18.26
N SER A 21 20.49 7.69 -19.11
CA SER A 21 21.84 8.10 -18.73
C SER A 21 22.07 9.60 -18.95
N SER A 22 21.03 10.42 -18.80
CA SER A 22 21.20 11.88 -18.69
C SER A 22 21.34 12.28 -17.22
N PHE A 23 22.05 13.37 -16.93
CA PHE A 23 22.15 13.93 -15.57
C PHE A 23 20.76 14.22 -14.96
N MET A 24 19.81 14.70 -15.80
CA MET A 24 18.39 14.89 -15.44
C MET A 24 17.67 13.57 -15.12
N ALA A 25 18.05 12.48 -15.78
CA ALA A 25 17.53 11.14 -15.51
C ALA A 25 17.94 10.61 -14.12
N GLY A 26 19.10 11.03 -13.60
CA GLY A 26 19.52 10.73 -12.23
C GLY A 26 18.68 11.47 -11.18
N HIS A 27 18.49 12.78 -11.36
CA HIS A 27 17.68 13.59 -10.45
C HIS A 27 16.20 13.15 -10.46
N GLU A 28 15.64 12.88 -11.64
CA GLU A 28 14.26 12.41 -11.76
C GLU A 28 14.08 11.01 -11.14
N ARG A 29 15.08 10.12 -11.27
CA ARG A 29 15.09 8.83 -10.56
C ARG A 29 15.06 9.01 -9.04
N GLN A 30 15.84 9.97 -8.50
CA GLN A 30 15.81 10.26 -7.06
C GLN A 30 14.47 10.83 -6.62
N ARG A 31 13.87 11.73 -7.42
CA ARG A 31 12.54 12.29 -7.18
C ARG A 31 11.48 11.19 -7.12
N ILE A 32 11.42 10.33 -8.14
CA ILE A 32 10.49 9.20 -8.22
C ILE A 32 10.70 8.26 -7.02
N LYS A 33 11.96 7.93 -6.67
CA LYS A 33 12.26 7.09 -5.51
C LYS A 33 11.69 7.69 -4.21
N ARG A 34 11.92 8.99 -3.96
CA ARG A 34 11.40 9.69 -2.77
C ARG A 34 9.87 9.72 -2.75
N GLU A 35 9.25 9.95 -3.91
CA GLU A 35 7.79 9.98 -4.03
C GLU A 35 7.17 8.61 -3.71
N LEU A 36 7.75 7.54 -4.26
CA LEU A 36 7.32 6.17 -3.98
C LEU A 36 7.51 5.81 -2.50
N GLN A 37 8.63 6.19 -1.89
CA GLN A 37 8.85 5.99 -0.45
C GLN A 37 7.78 6.69 0.40
N LYS A 38 7.45 7.95 0.08
CA LYS A 38 6.37 8.69 0.75
C LYS A 38 5.01 8.01 0.58
N ARG A 39 4.72 7.51 -0.63
CA ARG A 39 3.46 6.81 -0.93
C ARG A 39 3.35 5.49 -0.16
N LEU A 40 4.42 4.70 -0.10
CA LEU A 40 4.49 3.47 0.70
C LEU A 40 4.30 3.75 2.19
N LEU A 41 4.92 4.81 2.72
CA LEU A 41 4.74 5.21 4.12
C LEU A 41 3.29 5.58 4.42
N ARG A 42 2.62 6.34 3.54
CA ARG A 42 1.19 6.66 3.67
C ARG A 42 0.32 5.41 3.69
N LEU A 43 0.55 4.48 2.75
CA LEU A 43 -0.19 3.20 2.70
C LEU A 43 0.03 2.35 3.97
N ARG A 44 1.26 2.35 4.53
CA ARG A 44 1.55 1.65 5.78
C ARG A 44 0.79 2.28 6.96
N ARG A 45 0.78 3.61 7.06
CA ARG A 45 0.01 4.33 8.10
C ARG A 45 -1.50 4.10 7.96
N GLN A 46 -2.04 4.16 6.75
CA GLN A 46 -3.46 3.90 6.50
C GLN A 46 -3.86 2.49 6.93
N ARG A 47 -3.05 1.47 6.58
CA ARG A 47 -3.29 0.10 7.03
C ARG A 47 -3.22 -0.05 8.55
N GLN A 48 -2.29 0.62 9.22
CA GLN A 48 -2.25 0.61 10.69
C GLN A 48 -3.52 1.23 11.28
N VAL A 49 -3.93 2.42 10.83
CA VAL A 49 -5.15 3.06 11.34
C VAL A 49 -6.39 2.19 11.14
N GLN A 50 -6.51 1.52 10.00
CA GLN A 50 -7.61 0.56 9.76
C GLN A 50 -7.59 -0.62 10.73
N GLN A 51 -6.42 -1.18 11.05
CA GLN A 51 -6.31 -2.28 12.03
C GLN A 51 -6.73 -1.84 13.43
N HIS A 52 -6.34 -0.64 13.86
CA HIS A 52 -6.74 -0.10 15.16
C HIS A 52 -8.25 0.21 15.21
N SER A 53 -8.81 0.77 14.14
CA SER A 53 -10.25 1.01 14.00
C SER A 53 -11.06 -0.29 14.09
N ASN A 54 -10.62 -1.35 13.40
CA ASN A 54 -11.27 -2.66 13.43
C ASN A 54 -11.18 -3.34 14.81
N PHE A 55 -10.11 -3.08 15.57
CA PHE A 55 -9.98 -3.60 16.92
C PHE A 55 -10.88 -2.87 17.93
N VAL A 56 -10.95 -1.54 17.86
CA VAL A 56 -11.81 -0.72 18.72
C VAL A 56 -13.29 -1.03 18.47
N THR A 57 -13.69 -1.16 17.20
CA THR A 57 -15.08 -1.54 16.85
C THR A 57 -15.44 -2.93 17.36
N LYS A 58 -14.54 -3.91 17.26
CA LYS A 58 -14.76 -5.25 17.84
C LYS A 58 -14.90 -5.21 19.37
N GLN A 59 -14.07 -4.44 20.07
CA GLN A 59 -14.21 -4.32 21.53
C GLN A 59 -15.52 -3.65 21.96
N GLN A 60 -15.96 -2.61 21.24
CA GLN A 60 -17.24 -1.97 21.53
C GLN A 60 -18.43 -2.91 21.29
N GLN A 61 -18.38 -3.76 20.26
CA GLN A 61 -19.41 -4.78 20.01
C GLN A 61 -19.43 -5.86 21.10
N ILE A 62 -18.27 -6.32 21.57
CA ILE A 62 -18.20 -7.32 22.66
C ILE A 62 -18.71 -6.73 23.97
N ALA A 63 -18.30 -5.50 24.32
CA ALA A 63 -18.75 -4.84 25.54
C ALA A 63 -20.26 -4.62 25.53
N SER A 64 -20.81 -4.10 24.42
CA SER A 64 -22.26 -3.89 24.30
C SER A 64 -23.06 -5.19 24.35
N GLY A 65 -22.57 -6.29 23.77
CA GLY A 65 -23.22 -7.59 23.86
C GLY A 65 -23.23 -8.17 25.29
N ILE A 66 -22.15 -7.99 26.06
CA ILE A 66 -22.06 -8.47 27.45
C ILE A 66 -22.99 -7.66 28.37
N PHE A 67 -23.03 -6.32 28.22
CA PHE A 67 -23.94 -5.49 29.01
C PHE A 67 -25.41 -5.82 28.74
N GLN A 68 -25.77 -6.16 27.50
CA GLN A 68 -27.13 -6.61 27.17
C GLN A 68 -27.49 -7.97 27.78
N HIS A 69 -26.52 -8.85 27.99
CA HIS A 69 -26.75 -10.18 28.59
C HIS A 69 -26.81 -10.17 30.12
N ILE A 70 -26.20 -9.18 30.79
CA ILE A 70 -26.16 -9.11 32.27
C ILE A 70 -27.39 -8.39 32.84
N PHE A 71 -27.96 -7.43 32.10
CA PHE A 71 -29.07 -6.59 32.56
C PHE A 71 -30.45 -7.03 32.02
N HIS A 72 -30.55 -8.25 31.48
CA HIS A 72 -31.79 -8.88 31.01
C HIS A 72 -31.97 -10.24 31.67
#